data_AF-A0A7X8ZFJ0-F1
#
_entry.id   AF-A0A7X8ZFJ0-F1
#
_cell.length_a   1.000
_cell.length_b   1.000
_cell.length_c   1.000
_cell.angle_alpha   90.00
_cell.angle_beta   90.00
_cell.angle_gamma   90.00
#
_symmetry.space_group_name_H-M   'P 1'
#
loop_
_entity.id
_entity.type
_entity.pdbx_description
1 polymer ?
#
loop_
_entity_poly.entity_id
_entity_poly.type
_entity_poly.pdbx_seq_one_letter_code
_entity_poly.pdbx_strand_id
1 'polypeptide(L)'
;MSDQLPDHIRDAFQVGAGPAERLGEAWDHGFRIGNTVFSKSMNAEIAPWSSKVRESLRPEGVRVARPIRSTDGRFVVSGWRASVYSTGSIAYRVDETVVAALRLADALVDAPKPELSPQSLYTRADIRAWGEQQGRIG
;
A
#
# COMPACT_ATOMS: atom_id res chain seq x y z
N MET A 1 3.16 -2.29 22.61
CA MET A 1 2.78 -1.34 21.54
C MET A 1 1.27 -1.25 21.56
N SER A 2 0.69 -0.05 21.69
CA SER A 2 -0.77 0.08 21.87
C SER A 2 -1.51 -0.54 20.68
N ASP A 3 -2.34 -1.56 20.95
CA ASP A 3 -3.06 -2.38 19.97
C ASP A 3 -4.40 -1.72 19.57
N GLN A 4 -4.42 -0.38 19.58
CA GLN A 4 -5.61 0.43 19.41
C GLN A 4 -5.32 1.57 18.43
N LEU A 5 -6.22 1.75 17.46
CA LEU A 5 -6.20 2.88 16.55
C LEU A 5 -6.46 4.19 17.33
N PRO A 6 -5.48 5.13 17.41
CA PRO A 6 -5.64 6.37 18.15
C PRO A 6 -6.70 7.29 17.53
N ASP A 7 -7.46 8.00 18.37
CA ASP A 7 -8.63 8.79 17.92
C ASP A 7 -8.23 9.93 16.98
N HIS A 8 -7.14 10.65 17.27
CA HIS A 8 -6.64 11.72 16.40
C HIS A 8 -6.30 11.25 14.97
N ILE A 9 -6.04 9.95 14.77
CA ILE A 9 -5.84 9.39 13.43
C ILE A 9 -7.18 9.30 12.70
N ARG A 10 -8.23 8.84 13.36
CA ARG A 10 -9.58 8.73 12.79
C ARG A 10 -10.07 10.11 12.36
N ASP A 11 -9.87 11.09 13.23
CA ASP A 11 -10.24 12.50 12.99
C ASP A 11 -9.49 13.07 11.78
N ALA A 12 -8.20 12.78 11.63
CA ALA A 12 -7.39 13.25 10.51
C ALA A 12 -7.92 12.75 9.14
N PHE A 13 -8.63 11.62 9.10
CA PHE A 13 -9.25 11.08 7.89
C PHE A 13 -10.77 11.29 7.83
N GLN A 14 -11.34 12.12 8.73
CA GLN A 14 -12.78 12.39 8.84
C GLN A 14 -13.64 11.12 8.97
N VAL A 15 -13.09 10.08 9.59
CA VAL A 15 -13.84 8.84 9.83
C VAL A 15 -14.53 8.97 11.18
N GLY A 16 -15.86 8.93 11.16
CA GLY A 16 -16.68 9.10 12.36
C GLY A 16 -16.43 8.04 13.44
N ALA A 17 -17.03 8.30 14.61
CA ALA A 17 -16.98 7.38 15.73
C ALA A 17 -17.65 6.04 15.37
N GLY A 18 -16.95 4.94 15.64
CA GLY A 18 -17.45 3.60 15.38
C GLY A 18 -16.49 2.53 15.92
N PRO A 19 -16.97 1.28 16.09
CA PRO A 19 -16.12 0.19 16.53
C PRO A 19 -15.00 -0.03 15.50
N ALA A 20 -13.77 -0.12 15.99
CA ALA A 20 -12.61 -0.47 15.18
C ALA A 20 -12.46 -1.99 15.16
N GLU A 21 -12.80 -2.62 14.04
CA GLU A 21 -12.65 -4.05 13.82
C GLU A 21 -11.21 -4.36 13.44
N ARG A 22 -10.56 -5.30 14.15
CA ARG A 22 -9.20 -5.72 13.80
C ARG A 22 -9.24 -6.64 12.59
N LEU A 23 -8.43 -6.34 11.58
CA LEU A 23 -8.32 -7.13 10.36
C LEU A 23 -7.12 -8.08 10.39
N GLY A 24 -7.11 -9.02 9.45
CA GLY A 24 -6.02 -9.97 9.25
C GLY A 24 -4.87 -9.45 8.39
N GLU A 25 -4.02 -10.37 7.97
CA GLU A 25 -2.79 -10.10 7.20
C GLU A 25 -3.06 -9.41 5.85
N ALA A 26 -4.20 -9.68 5.19
CA ALA A 26 -4.60 -9.03 3.93
C ALA A 26 -4.69 -7.50 4.03
N TRP A 27 -4.77 -6.96 5.24
CA TRP A 27 -4.87 -5.53 5.54
C TRP A 27 -3.79 -5.08 6.53
N ASP A 28 -2.65 -5.77 6.54
CA ASP A 28 -1.49 -5.47 7.40
C ASP A 28 -1.83 -5.46 8.89
N HIS A 29 -2.76 -6.32 9.32
CA HIS A 29 -3.28 -6.37 10.69
C HIS A 29 -3.86 -5.03 11.18
N GLY A 30 -4.39 -4.24 10.25
CA GLY A 30 -4.97 -2.92 10.51
C GLY A 30 -6.33 -2.96 11.20
N PHE A 31 -6.95 -1.78 11.26
CA PHE A 31 -8.27 -1.58 11.85
C PHE A 31 -9.25 -1.08 10.80
N ARG A 32 -10.46 -1.63 10.77
CA ARG A 32 -11.55 -1.17 9.92
C ARG A 32 -12.57 -0.39 10.71
N ILE A 33 -13.00 0.74 10.17
CA ILE A 33 -14.18 1.49 10.62
C ILE A 33 -15.02 1.80 9.38
N GLY A 34 -16.22 1.25 9.32
CA GLY A 34 -17.10 1.38 8.14
C GLY A 34 -16.42 0.85 6.87
N ASN A 35 -16.11 1.74 5.93
CA ASN A 35 -15.42 1.42 4.67
C ASN A 35 -13.95 1.86 4.63
N THR A 36 -13.39 2.28 5.76
CA THR A 36 -12.00 2.73 5.86
C THR A 36 -11.17 1.73 6.64
N VAL A 37 -10.03 1.37 6.07
CA VAL A 37 -9.00 0.56 6.73
C VAL A 37 -7.81 1.44 7.10
N PHE A 38 -7.42 1.38 8.35
CA PHE A 38 -6.24 2.03 8.91
C PHE A 38 -5.14 1.01 9.14
N SER A 39 -3.99 1.22 8.54
CA SER A 39 -2.81 0.36 8.73
C SER A 39 -1.59 1.21 9.01
N LYS A 40 -0.58 0.63 9.68
CA LYS A 40 0.71 1.31 9.85
C LYS A 40 1.39 1.49 8.50
N SER A 41 2.03 2.63 8.32
CA SER A 41 2.90 2.88 7.18
C SER A 41 4.26 2.24 7.45
N MET A 42 4.65 1.25 6.64
CA MET A 42 5.93 0.54 6.78
C MET A 42 7.12 1.40 6.35
N ASN A 43 6.91 2.30 5.38
CA ASN A 43 7.94 3.20 4.89
C ASN A 43 7.30 4.55 4.50
N ALA A 44 7.67 5.61 5.22
CA ALA A 44 7.13 6.95 5.01
C ALA A 44 7.65 7.64 3.74
N GLU A 45 8.81 7.24 3.22
CA GLU A 45 9.38 7.79 1.97
C GLU A 45 8.61 7.27 0.74
N ILE A 46 8.28 5.98 0.70
CA ILE A 46 7.61 5.36 -0.46
C ILE A 46 6.09 5.52 -0.45
N ALA A 47 5.49 5.72 0.73
CA ALA A 47 4.04 5.74 0.88
C ALA A 47 3.35 6.86 0.06
N PRO A 48 3.86 8.11 0.00
CA PRO A 48 3.30 9.15 -0.86
C PRO A 48 3.30 8.77 -2.34
N TRP A 49 4.41 8.24 -2.85
CA TRP A 49 4.51 7.74 -4.23
C TRP A 49 3.50 6.62 -4.50
N SER A 50 3.47 5.59 -3.64
CA SER A 50 2.57 4.44 -3.78
C SER A 50 1.10 4.87 -3.77
N SER A 51 0.74 5.86 -2.94
CA SER A 51 -0.62 6.40 -2.92
C SER A 51 -0.99 7.07 -4.25
N LYS A 52 -0.12 7.92 -4.78
CA LYS A 52 -0.35 8.61 -6.05
C LYS A 52 -0.51 7.64 -7.22
N VAL A 53 0.36 6.62 -7.30
CA VAL A 53 0.26 5.57 -8.33
C VAL A 53 -1.09 4.84 -8.21
N ARG A 54 -1.49 4.43 -7.00
CA ARG A 54 -2.76 3.71 -6.78
C ARG A 54 -4.02 4.55 -7.04
N GLU A 55 -3.93 5.88 -7.14
CA GLU A 55 -5.05 6.75 -7.53
C GLU A 55 -5.35 6.66 -9.04
N SER A 56 -4.35 6.54 -9.90
CA SER A 56 -4.54 6.44 -11.36
C SER A 56 -4.56 5.01 -11.87
N LEU A 57 -3.96 4.06 -11.15
CA LEU A 57 -3.84 2.67 -11.58
C LEU A 57 -5.20 2.00 -11.87
N ARG A 58 -5.33 1.36 -13.03
CA ARG A 58 -6.52 0.60 -13.48
C ARG A 58 -6.11 -0.69 -14.22
N PRO A 59 -5.60 -1.71 -13.51
CA PRO A 59 -5.26 -2.96 -14.16
C PRO A 59 -6.54 -3.71 -14.55
N GLU A 60 -6.53 -4.34 -15.72
CA GLU A 60 -7.70 -5.03 -16.26
C GLU A 60 -8.17 -6.15 -15.33
N GLY A 61 -9.43 -6.13 -14.88
CA GLY A 61 -9.98 -7.18 -14.04
C GLY A 61 -9.34 -7.33 -12.65
N VAL A 62 -8.47 -6.41 -12.22
CA VAL A 62 -7.85 -6.40 -10.89
C VAL A 62 -8.28 -5.16 -10.12
N ARG A 63 -8.77 -5.36 -8.89
CA ARG A 63 -9.11 -4.27 -7.98
C ARG A 63 -7.93 -3.94 -7.09
N VAL A 64 -7.57 -2.66 -7.01
CA VAL A 64 -6.51 -2.17 -6.14
C VAL A 64 -7.12 -1.31 -5.03
N ALA A 65 -6.74 -1.57 -3.78
CA ALA A 65 -7.22 -0.80 -2.63
C ALA A 65 -6.86 0.68 -2.77
N ARG A 66 -7.89 1.52 -2.77
CA ARG A 66 -7.78 2.95 -3.07
C ARG A 66 -7.27 3.70 -1.83
N PRO A 67 -6.25 4.55 -1.96
CA PRO A 67 -5.79 5.36 -0.84
C PRO A 67 -6.85 6.40 -0.44
N ILE A 68 -6.90 6.74 0.84
CA ILE A 68 -7.72 7.84 1.36
C ILE A 68 -6.75 8.93 1.84
N ARG A 69 -7.03 10.19 1.48
CA ARG A 69 -6.25 11.35 1.93
C ARG A 69 -6.82 11.86 3.25
N SER A 70 -5.94 12.35 4.13
CA SER A 70 -6.35 13.10 5.30
C SER A 70 -6.90 14.47 4.90
N THR A 71 -7.50 15.17 5.87
CA THR A 71 -8.05 16.52 5.71
C THR A 71 -7.05 17.55 5.19
N ASP A 72 -5.77 17.36 5.51
CA ASP A 72 -4.65 18.19 5.06
C ASP A 72 -3.98 17.68 3.77
N GLY A 73 -4.59 16.69 3.10
CA GLY A 73 -4.13 16.15 1.82
C GLY A 73 -2.99 15.12 1.92
N ARG A 74 -2.47 14.83 3.11
CA ARG A 74 -1.44 13.81 3.29
C ARG A 74 -2.02 12.40 3.14
N PHE A 75 -1.16 11.44 2.77
CA PHE A 75 -1.54 10.02 2.77
C PHE A 75 -1.15 9.33 4.09
N VAL A 76 -0.10 9.83 4.76
CA VAL A 76 0.41 9.30 6.01
C VAL A 76 0.29 10.37 7.09
N VAL A 77 -0.36 10.04 8.20
CA VAL A 77 -0.51 10.90 9.39
C VAL A 77 0.00 10.12 10.59
N SER A 78 1.03 10.65 11.28
CA SER A 78 1.62 10.02 12.48
C SER A 78 1.93 8.52 12.33
N GLY A 79 2.43 8.13 11.14
CA GLY A 79 2.78 6.74 10.82
C GLY A 79 1.60 5.83 10.46
N TRP A 80 0.40 6.37 10.28
CA TRP A 80 -0.79 5.64 9.82
C TRP A 80 -1.20 6.06 8.42
N ARG A 81 -1.75 5.11 7.66
CA ARG A 81 -2.35 5.32 6.35
C ARG A 81 -3.77 4.77 6.32
N ALA A 82 -4.60 5.33 5.46
CA ALA A 82 -5.97 4.89 5.26
C ALA A 82 -6.20 4.37 3.82
N SER A 83 -7.04 3.36 3.66
CA SER A 83 -7.46 2.87 2.34
C SER A 83 -8.91 2.40 2.36
N VAL A 84 -9.55 2.44 1.19
CA VAL A 84 -10.93 1.96 1.01
C VAL A 84 -10.94 0.44 1.20
N TYR A 85 -11.80 -0.04 2.09
CA TYR A 85 -12.00 -1.45 2.33
C TYR A 85 -12.58 -2.13 1.08
N SER A 86 -12.19 -3.38 0.87
CA SER A 86 -12.77 -4.26 -0.13
C SER A 86 -13.09 -5.60 0.52
N THR A 87 -14.28 -6.11 0.25
CA THR A 87 -14.72 -7.44 0.66
C THR A 87 -13.91 -8.52 -0.07
N GLY A 88 -13.69 -9.63 0.64
CA GLY A 88 -12.99 -10.82 0.14
C GLY A 88 -12.25 -11.53 1.26
N SER A 89 -11.75 -12.72 0.94
CA SER A 89 -10.86 -13.51 1.79
C SER A 89 -9.63 -13.93 0.98
N ILE A 90 -8.54 -14.26 1.67
CA ILE A 90 -7.35 -14.83 1.03
C ILE A 90 -7.73 -16.19 0.44
N ALA A 91 -7.29 -16.43 -0.80
CA ALA A 91 -7.49 -17.69 -1.51
C ALA A 91 -6.24 -18.03 -2.33
N TYR A 92 -5.85 -19.30 -2.33
CA TYR A 92 -4.67 -19.80 -3.03
C TYR A 92 -4.99 -20.11 -4.49
N ARG A 93 -5.16 -19.05 -5.29
CA ARG A 93 -5.53 -19.09 -6.71
C ARG A 93 -4.31 -18.74 -7.57
N VAL A 94 -3.43 -19.71 -7.80
CA VAL A 94 -2.09 -19.48 -8.36
C VAL A 94 -2.17 -18.89 -9.77
N ASP A 95 -2.96 -19.48 -10.66
CA ASP A 95 -3.07 -19.03 -12.05
C ASP A 95 -3.63 -17.61 -12.13
N GLU A 96 -4.66 -17.30 -11.35
CA GLU A 96 -5.26 -15.97 -11.28
C GLU A 96 -4.31 -14.95 -10.63
N THR A 97 -3.45 -15.39 -9.71
CA THR A 97 -2.41 -14.54 -9.12
C THR A 97 -1.38 -14.16 -10.16
N VAL A 98 -0.95 -15.11 -11.01
CA VAL A 98 -0.03 -14.83 -12.13
C VAL A 98 -0.67 -13.87 -13.12
N VAL A 99 -1.93 -14.12 -13.53
CA VAL A 99 -2.67 -13.22 -14.44
C VAL A 99 -2.82 -11.82 -13.84
N ALA A 100 -3.15 -11.71 -12.55
CA ALA A 100 -3.26 -10.43 -11.87
C ALA A 100 -1.92 -9.69 -11.80
N ALA A 101 -0.81 -10.39 -11.57
CA ALA A 101 0.53 -9.82 -11.53
C ALA A 101 0.94 -9.26 -12.90
N LEU A 102 0.69 -9.98 -13.99
CA LEU A 102 0.98 -9.52 -15.35
C LEU A 102 0.17 -8.26 -15.70
N ARG A 103 -1.14 -8.27 -15.44
CA ARG A 103 -2.00 -7.11 -15.69
C ARG A 103 -1.63 -5.90 -14.83
N LEU A 104 -1.19 -6.15 -13.60
CA LEU A 104 -0.65 -5.11 -12.73
C LEU A 104 0.64 -4.52 -13.32
N ALA A 105 1.54 -5.35 -13.83
CA ALA A 105 2.77 -4.91 -14.47
C ALA A 105 2.49 -4.07 -15.72
N ASP A 106 1.58 -4.52 -16.59
CA ASP A 106 1.15 -3.77 -17.78
C ASP A 106 0.60 -2.39 -17.40
N ALA A 107 -0.23 -2.32 -16.36
CA ALA A 107 -0.80 -1.06 -15.87
C ALA A 107 0.24 -0.13 -15.20
N LEU A 108 1.42 -0.64 -14.84
CA LEU A 108 2.49 0.12 -14.20
C LEU A 108 3.58 0.58 -15.17
N VAL A 109 3.49 0.26 -16.47
CA VAL A 109 4.55 0.55 -17.45
C VAL A 109 4.96 2.03 -17.48
N ASP A 110 3.98 2.93 -17.38
CA ASP A 110 4.19 4.39 -17.39
C ASP A 110 4.15 5.00 -15.97
N ALA A 111 4.12 4.17 -14.92
CA ALA A 111 4.12 4.68 -13.56
C ALA A 111 5.46 5.38 -13.29
N PRO A 112 5.43 6.57 -12.66
CA PRO A 112 6.67 7.25 -12.30
C PRO A 112 7.48 6.36 -11.36
N LYS A 113 8.80 6.40 -11.45
CA LYS A 113 9.68 5.75 -10.47
C LYS A 113 9.61 6.49 -9.12
N PRO A 114 9.64 5.80 -7.97
CA PRO A 114 9.76 6.48 -6.69
C PRO A 114 11.13 7.14 -6.55
N GLU A 115 11.15 8.39 -6.08
CA GLU A 115 12.37 9.08 -5.67
C GLU A 115 12.67 8.70 -4.21
N LEU A 116 13.59 7.74 -4.02
CA LEU A 116 13.95 7.20 -2.70
C LEU A 116 15.35 7.63 -2.30
N SER A 117 15.59 7.79 -1.00
CA SER A 117 16.92 8.06 -0.50
C SER A 117 17.87 6.88 -0.80
N PRO A 118 19.03 7.11 -1.44
CA PRO A 118 20.01 6.06 -1.69
C PRO A 118 20.69 5.57 -0.40
N GLN A 119 20.49 6.26 0.72
CA GLN A 119 21.04 5.86 2.02
C GLN A 119 20.19 4.78 2.72
N SER A 120 18.93 4.59 2.31
CA SER A 120 18.06 3.55 2.86
C SER A 120 18.61 2.16 2.53
N LEU A 121 18.68 1.30 3.56
CA LEU A 121 19.11 -0.10 3.41
C LEU A 121 18.24 -0.84 2.38
N TYR A 122 16.93 -0.59 2.37
CA TYR A 122 16.01 -1.19 1.41
C TYR A 122 16.27 -0.69 -0.01
N THR A 123 16.48 0.61 -0.21
CA THR A 123 16.81 1.17 -1.53
C THR A 123 18.11 0.58 -2.06
N ARG A 124 19.14 0.45 -1.22
CA ARG A 124 20.42 -0.16 -1.60
C ARG A 124 20.28 -1.64 -1.93
N ALA A 125 19.46 -2.38 -1.19
CA ALA A 125 19.17 -3.79 -1.46
C ALA A 125 18.45 -3.95 -2.80
N ASP A 126 17.43 -3.13 -3.06
CA ASP A 126 16.64 -3.15 -4.29
C ASP A 126 17.52 -2.81 -5.51
N ILE A 127 18.32 -1.74 -5.44
CA ILE A 127 19.28 -1.37 -6.50
C ILE A 127 20.26 -2.52 -6.79
N ARG A 128 20.72 -3.25 -5.77
CA ARG A 128 21.65 -4.37 -5.97
C ARG A 128 20.96 -5.63 -6.49
N ALA A 129 19.74 -5.90 -6.06
CA ALA A 129 18.97 -7.07 -6.49
C ALA A 129 18.60 -6.98 -7.97
N TRP A 130 18.26 -5.77 -8.45
CA TRP A 130 17.82 -5.52 -9.82
C TRP A 130 18.87 -4.83 -10.69
N GLY A 131 20.03 -4.50 -10.13
CA GLY A 131 21.17 -3.99 -10.88
C GLY A 131 21.78 -5.12 -11.69
N GLU A 132 21.27 -5.34 -12.90
CA GLU A 132 21.81 -6.34 -13.81
C GLU A 132 23.32 -6.13 -13.98
N GLN A 133 24.11 -7.12 -13.57
CA GLN A 133 25.47 -7.29 -14.04
C GLN A 133 25.41 -8.12 -15.32
N GLN A 134 26.14 -7.72 -16.37
CA GLN A 134 26.35 -8.58 -17.53
C GLN A 134 26.88 -9.93 -17.03
N GLY A 135 26.03 -10.96 -17.09
CA GLY A 135 26.39 -12.30 -16.68
C GLY A 135 27.46 -12.84 -17.63
N ARG A 136 28.68 -13.00 -17.15
CA ARG A 136 29.64 -13.90 -17.78
C ARG A 136 29.30 -15.31 -17.31
N ILE A 137 28.44 -15.99 -18.05
CA ILE A 137 28.30 -17.44 -17.98
C ILE A 137 29.64 -18.04 -18.43
N GLY A 138 30.39 -18.55 -17.47
CA GLY A 138 31.60 -19.35 -17.70
C GLY A 138 31.24 -20.80 -17.97
#